data_AF-A0A7U2ERK1-F1
#
_entry.id   AF-A0A7U2ERK1-F1
#
_cell.length_a   1.000
_cell.length_b   1.000
_cell.length_c   1.000
_cell.angle_alpha   90.00
_cell.angle_beta   90.00
_cell.angle_gamma   90.00
#
_symmetry.space_group_name_H-M   'P 1'
#
loop_
_entity.id
_entity.type
_entity.pdbx_description
1 polymer ?
#
loop_
_entity_poly.entity_id
_entity_poly.type
_entity_poly.pdbx_seq_one_letter_code
_entity_poly.pdbx_strand_id
1 'polypeptide(L)' 'MRWYHGALDVNTFTSAARATVDHANRLRKNIDYKEYSGLDHSGLQEKHSRAAYDWLKKKG' A
#
# COMPACT_ATOMS: atom_id res chain seq x y z
N MET A 1 5.94 -0.18 9.16
CA MET A 1 4.67 0.33 8.56
C MET A 1 4.25 -0.65 7.49
N ARG A 2 2.95 -0.87 7.23
CA ARG A 2 2.51 -1.77 6.15
C ARG A 2 1.96 -0.99 4.96
N TRP A 3 2.41 -1.31 3.76
CA TRP A 3 1.93 -0.73 2.50
C TRP A 3 1.20 -1.82 1.71
N TYR A 4 -0.03 -1.55 1.27
CA TYR A 4 -0.79 -2.44 0.39
C TYR A 4 -0.86 -1.89 -1.04
N HIS A 5 -0.78 -2.76 -2.05
CA HIS A 5 -0.91 -2.37 -3.46
C HIS A 5 -1.76 -3.36 -4.26
N GLY A 6 -2.52 -2.86 -5.23
CA GLY A 6 -3.33 -3.68 -6.14
C GLY A 6 -2.50 -4.11 -7.35
N ALA A 7 -2.48 -5.40 -7.68
CA ALA A 7 -1.71 -5.90 -8.83
C ALA A 7 -2.25 -5.41 -10.18
N LEU A 8 -3.53 -5.03 -10.22
CA LEU A 8 -4.21 -4.50 -11.40
C LEU A 8 -4.34 -2.97 -11.37
N ASP A 9 -3.68 -2.29 -10.42
CA ASP A 9 -3.70 -0.83 -10.35
C ASP A 9 -2.95 -0.24 -11.57
N VAL A 10 -3.71 0.43 -12.42
CA VAL A 10 -3.21 1.12 -13.63
C VAL A 10 -2.87 2.59 -13.39
N ASN A 11 -3.31 3.17 -12.26
CA ASN A 11 -2.96 4.54 -11.88
C ASN A 11 -1.53 4.59 -11.35
N THR A 12 -1.12 3.54 -10.61
CA THR A 12 0.25 3.36 -10.17
C THR A 12 0.65 1.91 -10.38
N PHE A 13 1.52 1.68 -11.36
CA PHE A 13 2.01 0.35 -11.63
C PHE A 13 2.75 -0.26 -10.43
N THR A 14 2.57 -1.56 -10.22
CA THR A 14 3.19 -2.34 -9.15
C THR A 14 4.71 -2.20 -9.10
N SER A 15 5.37 -2.07 -10.25
CA SER A 15 6.81 -1.86 -10.34
C SER A 15 7.26 -0.54 -9.71
N ALA A 16 6.52 0.55 -9.93
CA ALA A 16 6.80 1.86 -9.35
C ALA A 16 6.55 1.86 -7.83
N ALA A 17 5.48 1.22 -7.37
CA ALA A 17 5.20 1.05 -5.94
C ALA A 17 6.32 0.26 -5.24
N ARG A 18 6.76 -0.86 -5.84
CA ARG A 18 7.86 -1.67 -5.32
C ARG A 18 9.19 -0.92 -5.27
N ALA A 19 9.53 -0.18 -6.33
CA ALA A 19 10.74 0.63 -6.36
C ALA A 19 10.76 1.70 -5.25
N THR A 20 9.61 2.31 -4.96
CA THR A 20 9.46 3.27 -3.86
C THR A 20 9.71 2.61 -2.50
N VAL A 21 9.15 1.42 -2.28
CA VAL A 21 9.37 0.65 -1.04
C VAL A 21 10.83 0.28 -0.87
N ASP A 22 11.48 -0.21 -1.94
CA ASP A 22 12.89 -0.58 -1.90
C ASP A 22 13.77 0.60 -1.54
N HIS A 23 13.50 1.78 -2.14
CA HIS A 23 14.20 3.01 -1.79
C HIS A 23 13.97 3.41 -0.32
N ALA A 24 12.74 3.40 0.16
CA ALA A 24 12.42 3.74 1.55
C ALA A 24 13.06 2.75 2.55
N ASN A 25 13.11 1.47 2.22
CA ASN A 25 13.74 0.46 3.08
C ASN A 25 15.26 0.57 3.11
N ARG A 26 15.91 1.02 2.03
CA ARG A 26 17.34 1.43 2.06
C ARG A 26 17.58 2.56 3.07
N LEU A 27 16.59 3.44 3.25
CA LEU A 27 16.58 4.49 4.26
C LEU A 27 16.06 4.02 5.64
N ARG A 28 16.05 2.70 5.89
CA ARG A 28 15.68 2.07 7.16
C ARG A 28 14.25 2.38 7.62
N LYS A 29 13.30 2.60 6.69
CA LYS A 29 11.89 2.87 7.03
C LYS A 29 11.07 1.64 7.43
N ASN A 30 11.57 0.42 7.17
CA ASN A 30 10.95 -0.85 7.58
C ASN A 30 9.48 -0.95 7.15
N ILE A 31 9.26 -0.83 5.85
CA ILE A 31 7.97 -0.99 5.18
C ILE A 31 7.77 -2.45 4.81
N ASP A 32 6.70 -3.04 5.33
CA ASP A 32 6.16 -4.35 4.94
C ASP A 32 5.23 -4.14 3.74
N TYR A 33 5.65 -4.57 2.55
CA TYR A 33 4.89 -4.39 1.31
C TYR A 33 4.11 -5.65 0.95
N LYS A 34 2.79 -5.48 0.76
CA LYS A 34 1.89 -6.55 0.41
C LYS A 34 1.08 -6.21 -0.83
N GLU A 35 1.20 -7.05 -1.84
CA GLU A 35 0.46 -6.95 -3.09
C GLU A 35 -0.78 -7.86 -3.05
N TYR A 36 -1.89 -7.40 -3.63
CA TYR A 36 -3.11 -8.19 -3.79
C TYR A 36 -3.37 -8.51 -5.26
N SER A 37 -3.34 -9.80 -5.58
CA SER A 37 -3.78 -10.31 -6.88
C SER A 37 -5.26 -10.01 -7.09
N GLY A 38 -5.59 -9.44 -8.25
CA GLY A 38 -6.99 -9.20 -8.66
C GLY A 38 -7.63 -7.91 -8.12
N LEU A 39 -6.89 -7.08 -7.37
CA LEU A 39 -7.37 -5.76 -6.98
C LEU A 39 -6.76 -4.68 -7.87
N ASP A 40 -7.62 -3.78 -8.34
CA ASP A 40 -7.27 -2.51 -8.95
C ASP A 40 -7.18 -1.41 -7.89
N HIS A 41 -7.09 -0.15 -8.34
CA HIS A 41 -7.01 1.01 -7.45
C HIS A 41 -8.22 1.09 -6.49
N SER A 42 -9.43 1.00 -7.03
CA SER A 42 -10.67 1.17 -6.27
C SER A 42 -10.92 0.01 -5.31
N GLY A 43 -10.71 -1.22 -5.76
CA GLY A 43 -10.90 -2.41 -4.94
C GLY A 43 -9.91 -2.48 -3.77
N LEU A 44 -8.68 -2.00 -3.97
CA LEU A 44 -7.71 -1.85 -2.88
C LEU A 44 -8.19 -0.79 -1.86
N GLN A 45 -8.63 0.38 -2.34
CA GLN A 45 -9.09 1.47 -1.49
C GLN A 45 -10.31 1.04 -0.67
N GLU A 46 -11.31 0.39 -1.27
CA GLU A 46 -12.48 -0.12 -0.57
C GLU A 46 -12.07 -1.09 0.55
N LYS A 47 -11.26 -2.10 0.22
CA LYS A 47 -10.82 -3.15 1.16
C LYS A 47 -10.07 -2.60 2.37
N HIS A 48 -9.26 -1.55 2.19
CA HIS A 48 -8.39 -1.03 3.25
C HIS A 48 -8.85 0.31 3.83
N SER A 49 -9.91 0.92 3.31
CA SER A 49 -10.48 2.19 3.78
C SER A 49 -10.79 2.17 5.28
N ARG A 50 -11.45 1.10 5.75
CA ARG A 50 -11.81 0.96 7.18
C ARG A 50 -10.60 0.80 8.08
N ALA A 51 -9.64 -0.02 7.68
CA ALA A 51 -8.40 -0.21 8.44
C ALA A 51 -7.56 1.08 8.52
N ALA A 52 -7.53 1.87 7.44
CA ALA A 52 -6.86 3.17 7.41
C ALA A 52 -7.57 4.18 8.33
N TYR A 53 -8.91 4.24 8.27
CA TYR A 53 -9.72 5.09 9.14
C TYR A 53 -9.50 4.77 10.63
N ASP A 54 -9.57 3.48 10.99
CA ASP A 54 -9.39 3.04 12.38
C ASP A 54 -7.95 3.31 12.88
N TRP A 55 -6.95 3.24 11.99
CA TRP A 55 -5.57 3.60 12.33
C TRP A 55 -5.40 5.10 12.59
N LEU A 56 -5.97 5.96 11.74
CA LEU A 56 -5.95 7.42 11.91
C LEU A 56 -6.62 7.82 13.22
N LYS A 57 -7.78 7.23 13.55
CA LYS A 57 -8.51 7.52 14.78
C LYS A 57 -7.73 7.15 16.05
N LYS A 58 -6.87 6.12 16.01
CA LYS A 58 -6.02 5.73 17.16
C LYS A 58 -4.79 6.64 17.36
N LYS A 59 -4.49 7.49 16.38
CA LYS A 59 -3.31 8.37 16.37
C LYS A 59 -3.63 9.84 16.66
N GLY A 60 -4.90 10.24 16.56
CA GLY A 60 -5.42 11.52 17.05
C GLY A 60 -5.91 11.40 18.48
#